data_AF-A0A2K3JMM8-F1
#
_entry.id   AF-A0A2K3JMM8-F1
#
_cell.length_a   1.000
_cell.length_b   1.000
_cell.length_c   1.000
_cell.angle_alpha   90.00
_cell.angle_beta   90.00
_cell.angle_gamma   90.00
#
_symmetry.space_group_name_H-M   'P 1'
#
loop_
_entity.id
_entity.type
_entity.pdbx_description
1 polymer ?
#
loop_
_entity_poly.entity_id
_entity_poly.type
_entity_poly.pdbx_seq_one_letter_code
_entity_poly.pdbx_strand_id
1 'polypeptide(L)' 'MQHEIDTYLSKGEAIFSVLLLTDSSDNWEQATLFLRRSGYQIKISGTEAPVVSEKFSKDLS' A
#
# COMPACT_ATOMS: atom_id res chain seq x y z
N MET A 1 -5.52 10.85 -14.28
CA MET A 1 -4.45 11.07 -13.28
C MET A 1 -4.84 12.07 -12.19
N GLN A 2 -4.81 13.41 -12.38
CA GLN A 2 -5.06 14.36 -11.27
C GLN A 2 -6.43 14.16 -10.59
N HIS A 3 -7.49 13.99 -11.38
CA HIS A 3 -8.83 13.74 -10.86
C HIS A 3 -8.94 12.47 -10.00
N GLU A 4 -8.19 11.41 -10.34
CA GLU A 4 -8.15 10.17 -9.56
C GLU A 4 -7.45 10.40 -8.22
N ILE A 5 -6.35 11.16 -8.22
CA ILE A 5 -5.63 11.56 -7.00
C ILE A 5 -6.57 12.33 -6.06
N ASP A 6 -7.27 13.35 -6.59
CA ASP A 6 -8.22 14.15 -5.80
C ASP A 6 -9.37 13.29 -5.26
N THR A 7 -9.81 12.29 -6.04
CA THR A 7 -10.84 11.33 -5.62
C THR A 7 -10.35 10.46 -4.46
N TYR A 8 -9.12 9.95 -4.50
CA TYR A 8 -8.58 9.15 -3.41
C TYR A 8 -8.26 10.00 -2.17
N LEU A 9 -7.74 11.22 -2.34
CA LEU A 9 -7.50 12.15 -1.24
C LEU A 9 -8.79 12.53 -0.51
N SER A 10 -9.88 12.77 -1.24
CA SER A 10 -11.20 13.07 -0.66
C SER A 10 -11.80 11.86 0.06
N LYS A 11 -11.67 10.64 -0.49
CA LYS A 11 -12.06 9.39 0.17
C LYS A 11 -11.22 9.07 1.42
N GLY A 12 -9.99 9.57 1.49
CA GLY A 12 -9.07 9.36 2.61
C GLY A 12 -8.32 8.03 2.58
N GLU A 13 -8.63 7.17 1.60
CA GLU A 13 -7.93 5.92 1.33
C GLU A 13 -7.91 5.57 -0.16
N ALA A 14 -6.90 4.78 -0.54
CA ALA A 14 -6.77 4.16 -1.85
C ALA A 14 -6.31 2.71 -1.69
N ILE A 15 -6.83 1.83 -2.56
CA ILE A 15 -6.54 0.39 -2.51
C ILE A 15 -6.07 -0.03 -3.90
N PHE A 16 -4.91 -0.68 -3.95
CA PHE A 16 -4.28 -1.11 -5.20
C PHE A 16 -3.88 -2.58 -5.14
N SER A 17 -4.14 -3.31 -6.21
CA SER A 17 -3.53 -4.63 -6.43
C SER A 17 -2.10 -4.43 -6.93
N VAL A 18 -1.14 -5.06 -6.27
CA VAL A 18 0.30 -4.95 -6.57
C VAL A 18 0.96 -6.33 -6.57
N LEU A 19 2.16 -6.42 -7.13
CA LEU A 19 3.05 -7.57 -6.93
C LEU A 19 4.14 -7.13 -5.95
N LEU A 20 4.35 -7.92 -4.90
CA LEU A 20 5.40 -7.70 -3.90
C LEU A 20 6.56 -8.65 -4.20
N LEU A 21 7.75 -8.10 -4.42
CA LEU A 21 8.98 -8.88 -4.50
C LEU A 21 9.41 -9.21 -3.06
N THR A 22 9.41 -10.50 -2.74
CA THR A 22 9.89 -10.99 -1.43
C THR A 22 11.38 -11.30 -1.50
N ASP A 23 11.97 -11.83 -0.42
CA ASP A 23 13.44 -11.93 -0.22
C ASP A 23 14.22 -12.72 -1.29
N SER A 24 13.54 -13.37 -2.24
CA SER A 24 14.15 -13.96 -3.44
C SER A 24 13.81 -13.15 -4.69
N SER A 25 14.82 -12.87 -5.51
CA SER A 25 14.71 -11.98 -6.70
C SER A 25 13.71 -12.43 -7.78
N ASP A 26 13.13 -13.61 -7.64
CA ASP A 26 12.20 -14.22 -8.61
C ASP A 26 10.83 -14.58 -8.01
N ASN A 27 10.57 -14.35 -6.72
CA ASN A 27 9.27 -14.65 -6.11
C ASN A 27 8.42 -13.38 -5.96
N TRP A 28 7.57 -13.14 -6.95
CA TRP A 28 6.56 -12.08 -6.91
C TRP A 28 5.25 -12.64 -6.37
N GLU A 29 4.78 -12.08 -5.27
CA GLU A 29 3.53 -12.48 -4.64
C GLU A 29 2.45 -11.43 -4.87
N GLN A 30 1.23 -11.88 -5.16
CA GLN A 30 0.09 -10.97 -5.30
C GLN A 30 -0.22 -10.34 -3.95
N ALA A 31 -0.32 -9.02 -3.89
CA ALA A 31 -0.58 -8.29 -2.67
C ALA A 31 -1.55 -7.12 -2.89
N THR A 32 -2.06 -6.58 -1.79
CA THR A 32 -2.91 -5.39 -1.77
C THR A 32 -2.22 -4.30 -0.96
N LEU A 33 -2.02 -3.15 -1.60
CA LEU A 33 -1.56 -1.92 -0.96
C LEU A 33 -2.77 -1.10 -0.50
N PHE A 34 -2.83 -0.84 0.81
CA PHE A 34 -3.77 0.08 1.44
C PHE A 34 -3.02 1.38 1.75
N LEU A 35 -3.39 2.46 1.06
CA LEU A 35 -2.81 3.79 1.26
C LEU A 35 -3.81 4.67 2.01
N ARG A 36 -3.39 5.29 3.11
CA ARG A 36 -4.22 6.18 3.93
C ARG A 36 -3.44 7.45 4.25
N ARG A 37 -4.13 8.50 4.72
CA ARG A 37 -3.46 9.77 5.09
C ARG A 37 -2.37 9.63 6.14
N SER A 38 -2.48 8.66 7.05
CA SER A 38 -1.55 8.46 8.16
C SER A 38 -0.42 7.47 7.87
N GLY A 39 -0.46 6.77 6.73
CA GLY A 39 0.48 5.69 6.44
C GLY A 39 -0.05 4.69 5.42
N TYR A 40 0.62 3.54 5.34
CA TYR A 40 0.27 2.49 4.40
C TYR A 40 0.44 1.10 5.01
N GLN A 41 -0.22 0.13 4.39
CA GLN A 41 -0.16 -1.27 4.74
C GLN A 41 -0.11 -2.13 3.48
N ILE A 42 0.69 -3.20 3.49
CA ILE A 42 0.73 -4.20 2.43
C ILE A 42 0.34 -5.55 3.01
N LYS A 43 -0.59 -6.24 2.33
CA LYS A 43 -1.03 -7.59 2.68
C LYS A 43 -0.81 -8.52 1.49
N ILE A 44 -0.15 -9.65 1.71
CA ILE A 44 -0.03 -10.71 0.70
C ILE A 44 -1.37 -11.43 0.58
N SER A 45 -1.77 -11.74 -0.66
CA SER A 45 -3.00 -12.43 -0.97
C SER A 45 -2.94 -13.86 -0.45
N GLY A 46 -3.91 -14.24 0.39
CA GLY A 46 -3.92 -15.55 1.06
C GLY A 46 -3.48 -15.51 2.53
N THR A 47 -2.91 -14.39 2.99
CA THR A 47 -2.61 -14.14 4.41
C THR A 47 -3.38 -12.92 4.90
N GLU A 48 -4.14 -13.05 5.99
CA GLU A 48 -4.89 -11.91 6.55
C GLU A 48 -3.99 -10.88 7.28
N ALA A 49 -2.77 -11.30 7.63
CA ALA A 49 -1.79 -10.50 8.35
C ALA A 49 -1.05 -9.51 7.42
N PRO A 50 -0.80 -8.28 7.87
CA PRO A 50 0.02 -7.33 7.12
C PRO A 50 1.50 -7.71 7.18
N VAL A 51 2.16 -7.66 6.03
CA VAL A 51 3.61 -7.87 5.91
C VAL A 51 4.35 -6.54 6.11
N VAL A 52 3.73 -5.43 5.72
CA VAL A 52 4.23 -4.08 5.99
C VAL A 52 3.11 -3.26 6.59
N SER A 53 3.40 -2.48 7.63
CA SER A 53 2.47 -1.53 8.23
C SER A 53 3.24 -0.35 8.79
N GLU A 54 3.26 0.74 8.03
CA GLU A 54 4.05 1.93 8.36
C GLU A 54 3.20 3.18 8.49
N LYS A 55 3.63 4.11 9.34
CA LYS A 55 3.08 5.45 9.43
C LYS A 55 4.00 6.41 8.69
N PHE A 56 3.42 7.39 8.00
CA PHE A 56 4.22 8.45 7.42
C PHE A 56 4.85 9.28 8.53
N SER A 57 6.17 9.47 8.44
CA SER A 57 6.86 10.39 9.32
C SER A 57 6.40 11.82 9.04
N LYS A 58 6.35 12.65 10.08
CA LYS A 58 6.17 14.10 9.93
C LYS A 58 7.46 14.79 9.44
N ASP A 59 8.58 14.07 9.47
CA ASP A 59 9.92 14.60 9.19
C ASP A 59 10.34 14.45 7.73
N LEU A 60 9.52 13.82 6.88
CA LEU A 60 9.68 13.90 5.42
C LEU A 60 9.07 15.22 4.94
N SER A 61 9.87 16.29 4.91
CA SER A 61 9.56 17.57 4.26
C SER A 61 10.41 17.74 3.00
#